data_AF-A0A7V4JHT7-F1
#
_entry.id   AF-A0A7V4JHT7-F1
#
_cell.length_a   1.000
_cell.length_b   1.000
_cell.length_c   1.000
_cell.angle_alpha   90.00
_cell.angle_beta   90.00
_cell.angle_gamma   90.00
#
_symmetry.space_group_name_H-M   'P 1'
#
loop_
_entity.id
_entity.type
_entity.pdbx_description
1 polymer ?
#
loop_
_entity_poly.entity_id
_entity_poly.type
_entity_poly.pdbx_seq_one_letter_code
_entity_poly.pdbx_strand_id
1 'polypeptide(L)'
;MAKWVQLLVTGITVGSIYSLIALGYVTIYRTSRIVNMAQGAFVMFGAFFVYSFLSEIGLPYWLSAILSIVCVSVLGVVMYLLVLRPLIKVSLVSIILATMALSILFENVALLKWGGYGKSVPAFTGDKALFIGKVAIFPQSLWVIGLMVLVLIGLYALINLTRVGKQMTATANDPAAASLSGVNTGRMILLAFIIMGHPQWQGSEISVFTALPSDSMELRREELARLIHHGRIPVSMSNVTVMEMEPGKMVQDYMEEHSRTADLVMTGFSADDFCRQGAALFEACPRIPFIVFARARVGEIELVET
;
A
#
# COMPACT_ATOMS: atom_id res chain seq x y z
N MET A 1 28.33 39.00 11.27
CA MET A 1 28.32 38.22 10.01
C MET A 1 28.41 36.72 10.26
N ALA A 2 29.53 36.17 10.73
CA ALA A 2 29.72 34.71 10.88
C ALA A 2 28.64 33.99 11.73
N LYS A 3 28.19 34.59 12.84
CA LYS A 3 27.11 34.03 13.69
C LYS A 3 25.78 33.87 12.94
N TRP A 4 25.43 34.83 12.08
CA TRP A 4 24.21 34.76 11.26
C TRP A 4 24.30 33.67 10.20
N VAL A 5 25.45 33.54 9.54
CA VAL A 5 25.69 32.47 8.56
C VAL A 5 25.65 31.09 9.23
N GLN A 6 26.25 30.95 10.42
CA GLN A 6 26.16 29.72 11.21
C GLN A 6 24.70 29.37 11.54
N LEU A 7 23.92 30.36 11.98
CA LEU A 7 22.50 30.16 12.31
C LEU A 7 21.69 29.73 11.09
N LEU A 8 21.99 30.26 9.90
CA LEU A 8 21.39 29.84 8.65
C LEU A 8 21.75 28.37 8.32
N VAL A 9 23.01 27.97 8.45
CA VAL A 9 23.44 26.58 8.18
C VAL A 9 22.76 25.59 9.14
N THR A 10 22.74 25.90 10.43
CA THR A 10 22.03 25.06 11.42
C THR A 10 20.52 25.06 11.15
N GLY A 11 19.95 26.21 10.82
CA GLY A 11 18.54 26.35 10.47
C GLY A 11 18.13 25.53 9.25
N ILE A 12 18.96 25.52 8.20
CA ILE A 12 18.75 24.68 7.00
C ILE A 12 18.80 23.20 7.39
N THR A 13 19.77 22.79 8.21
CA THR A 13 19.88 21.39 8.66
C THR A 13 18.61 20.94 9.40
N VAL A 14 18.15 21.73 10.37
CA VAL A 14 16.93 21.44 11.13
C VAL A 14 15.68 21.50 10.23
N GLY A 15 15.63 22.47 9.31
CA GLY A 15 14.57 22.58 8.32
C GLY A 15 14.50 21.38 7.38
N SER A 16 15.63 20.79 6.99
CA SER A 16 15.67 19.56 6.19
C SER A 16 15.08 18.37 6.94
N ILE A 17 15.35 18.25 8.24
CA ILE A 17 14.76 17.20 9.09
C ILE A 17 13.23 17.36 9.14
N TYR A 18 12.74 18.57 9.46
CA TYR A 18 11.30 18.82 9.48
C TYR A 18 10.64 18.65 8.12
N SER A 19 11.34 18.98 7.03
CA SER A 19 10.85 18.75 5.67
C SER A 19 10.67 17.27 5.37
N LEU A 20 11.61 16.42 5.78
CA LEU A 20 11.48 14.96 5.64
C LEU A 20 10.30 14.41 6.45
N ILE A 21 10.14 14.88 7.69
CA ILE A 21 9.01 14.48 8.55
C ILE A 21 7.67 14.92 7.92
N ALA A 22 7.59 16.17 7.46
CA ALA A 22 6.42 16.72 6.80
C ALA A 22 6.11 15.97 5.49
N LEU A 23 7.13 15.61 4.70
CA LEU A 23 6.95 14.84 3.47
C LEU A 23 6.35 13.46 3.74
N GLY A 24 6.85 12.76 4.78
CA GLY A 24 6.28 11.49 5.22
C GLY A 24 4.82 11.64 5.68
N TYR A 25 4.54 12.67 6.49
CA TYR A 25 3.19 12.97 6.97
C TYR A 25 2.22 13.28 5.82
N VAL A 26 2.61 14.16 4.89
CA VAL A 26 1.82 14.51 3.70
C VAL A 26 1.56 13.28 2.84
N THR A 27 2.55 12.41 2.66
CA THR A 27 2.40 11.19 1.86
C THR A 27 1.36 10.24 2.46
N ILE A 28 1.41 10.03 3.77
CA ILE A 28 0.42 9.21 4.50
C ILE A 28 -0.96 9.85 4.45
N TYR A 29 -1.06 11.15 4.73
CA TYR A 29 -2.34 11.86 4.75
C TYR A 29 -3.00 11.90 3.36
N ARG A 30 -2.23 12.13 2.30
CA ARG A 30 -2.75 12.19 0.93
C ARG A 30 -3.33 10.86 0.47
N THR A 31 -2.78 9.76 0.99
CA THR A 31 -3.20 8.38 0.67
C THR A 31 -4.36 7.91 1.54
N SER A 32 -4.29 8.13 2.85
CA SER A 32 -5.24 7.57 3.82
C SER A 32 -6.37 8.52 4.21
N ARG A 33 -6.20 9.84 3.99
CA ARG A 33 -7.04 10.91 4.57
C ARG A 33 -7.14 10.87 6.10
N ILE A 34 -6.25 10.13 6.76
CA ILE A 34 -6.21 9.98 8.21
C ILE A 34 -5.10 10.84 8.77
N VAL A 35 -5.43 11.62 9.79
CA VAL A 35 -4.47 12.37 10.59
C VAL A 35 -3.89 11.45 11.65
N ASN A 36 -2.65 11.00 11.45
CA ASN A 36 -1.93 10.16 12.41
C ASN A 36 -1.08 11.04 13.35
N MET A 37 -1.51 11.19 14.60
CA MET A 37 -0.76 11.96 15.60
C MET A 37 0.48 11.22 16.13
N ALA A 38 0.61 9.91 15.91
CA ALA A 38 1.77 9.13 16.33
C ALA A 38 3.00 9.30 15.41
N GLN A 39 2.93 10.16 14.38
CA GLN A 39 4.03 10.33 13.42
C GLN A 39 5.35 10.72 14.09
N GLY A 40 5.31 11.57 15.12
CA GLY A 40 6.49 11.94 15.90
C GLY A 40 7.14 10.74 16.59
N ALA A 41 6.31 9.84 17.14
CA ALA A 41 6.79 8.62 17.78
C ALA A 41 7.51 7.67 16.81
N PHE A 42 7.09 7.58 15.54
CA PHE A 42 7.81 6.80 14.53
C PHE A 42 9.21 7.36 14.24
N VAL A 43 9.34 8.68 14.15
CA VAL A 43 10.64 9.35 13.97
C VAL A 43 11.54 9.08 15.18
N MET A 44 10.97 9.19 16.38
CA MET A 44 11.66 8.90 17.63
C MET A 44 12.15 7.44 17.70
N PHE A 45 11.29 6.46 17.41
CA PHE A 45 11.70 5.05 17.36
C PHE A 45 12.74 4.78 16.29
N GLY A 46 12.67 5.45 15.14
CA GLY A 46 13.72 5.35 14.12
C GLY A 46 15.10 5.73 14.68
N ALA A 47 15.17 6.85 15.41
CA ALA A 47 16.41 7.28 16.05
C ALA A 47 16.87 6.30 17.15
N PHE A 48 15.95 5.84 18.01
CA PHE A 48 16.30 4.92 19.09
C PHE A 48 16.71 3.53 18.60
N PHE A 49 16.09 3.00 17.55
CA PHE A 49 16.53 1.74 16.94
C PHE A 49 17.91 1.87 16.32
N VAL A 50 18.23 2.99 15.65
CA VAL A 50 19.60 3.25 15.18
C VAL A 50 20.56 3.27 16.38
N TYR A 51 20.22 3.96 17.46
CA TYR A 51 21.04 3.99 18.67
C TYR A 51 21.25 2.58 19.27
N SER A 52 20.19 1.78 19.43
CA SER A 52 20.32 0.43 19.97
C SER A 52 21.19 -0.46 19.08
N PHE A 53 20.95 -0.46 17.76
CA PHE A 53 21.74 -1.29 16.84
C PHE A 53 23.20 -0.84 16.76
N LEU A 54 23.46 0.46 16.77
CA LEU A 54 24.80 1.02 16.65
C LEU A 54 25.59 0.96 17.97
N SER A 55 24.99 1.42 19.07
CA SER A 55 25.70 1.63 20.34
C SER A 55 25.56 0.46 21.33
N GLU A 56 24.44 -0.26 21.33
CA GLU A 56 24.24 -1.40 22.24
C GLU A 56 24.69 -2.72 21.60
N ILE A 57 24.37 -2.92 20.32
CA ILE A 57 24.76 -4.15 19.59
C ILE A 57 26.12 -4.01 18.88
N GLY A 58 26.53 -2.79 18.53
CA GLY A 58 27.80 -2.55 17.83
C GLY A 58 27.76 -2.81 16.32
N LEU A 59 26.57 -2.78 15.70
CA LEU A 59 26.43 -2.97 14.25
C LEU A 59 26.95 -1.75 13.47
N PRO A 60 27.43 -1.94 12.23
CA PRO A 60 27.88 -0.82 11.42
C PRO A 60 26.73 0.11 11.07
N TYR A 61 27.02 1.41 10.97
CA TYR A 61 26.01 2.47 10.84
C TYR A 61 24.99 2.23 9.72
N TRP A 62 25.45 1.81 8.53
CA TRP A 62 24.58 1.56 7.38
C TRP A 62 23.58 0.42 7.64
N LEU A 63 24.02 -0.63 8.33
CA LEU A 63 23.18 -1.77 8.67
C LEU A 63 22.18 -1.39 9.77
N SER A 64 22.61 -0.63 10.78
CA SER A 64 21.75 -0.06 11.82
C SER A 64 20.65 0.84 11.24
N ALA A 65 20.97 1.65 10.22
CA ALA A 65 20.00 2.48 9.52
C ALA A 65 18.95 1.64 8.76
N ILE A 66 19.38 0.62 8.01
CA ILE A 66 18.48 -0.26 7.26
C ILE A 66 17.58 -1.05 8.22
N LEU A 67 18.14 -1.64 9.26
CA LEU A 67 17.37 -2.39 10.26
C LEU A 67 16.38 -1.49 11.00
N SER A 68 16.77 -0.25 11.32
CA SER A 68 15.85 0.72 11.91
C SER A 68 14.65 1.00 10.99
N ILE A 69 14.88 1.24 9.69
CA ILE A 69 13.80 1.44 8.72
C ILE A 69 12.86 0.24 8.68
N VAL A 70 13.40 -0.97 8.67
CA VAL A 70 12.61 -2.22 8.69
C VAL A 70 11.79 -2.32 9.97
N CYS A 71 12.40 -2.11 11.14
CA CYS A 71 11.70 -2.16 12.43
C CYS A 71 10.60 -1.11 12.56
N VAL A 72 10.85 0.14 12.14
CA VAL A 72 9.84 1.21 12.14
C VAL A 72 8.70 0.89 11.16
N SER A 73 9.02 0.30 10.01
CA SER A 73 8.03 -0.11 9.02
C SER A 73 7.15 -1.24 9.55
N VAL A 74 7.73 -2.25 10.19
CA VAL A 74 6.99 -3.32 10.88
C VAL A 74 6.12 -2.73 11.98
N LEU A 75 6.64 -1.82 12.81
CA LEU A 75 5.86 -1.14 13.85
C LEU A 75 4.67 -0.38 13.24
N GLY A 76 4.87 0.30 12.11
CA GLY A 76 3.83 1.00 11.37
C GLY A 76 2.73 0.05 10.87
N VAL A 77 3.12 -1.10 10.31
CA VAL A 77 2.18 -2.15 9.86
C VAL A 77 1.41 -2.73 11.04
N VAL A 78 2.07 -3.01 12.16
CA VAL A 78 1.44 -3.52 13.38
C VAL A 78 0.42 -2.52 13.93
N MET A 79 0.81 -1.24 14.06
CA MET A 79 -0.11 -0.17 14.45
C MET A 79 -1.30 -0.10 13.49
N TYR A 80 -1.03 -0.20 12.18
CA TYR A 80 -2.08 -0.15 11.18
C TYR A 80 -3.10 -1.27 11.35
N LEU A 81 -2.63 -2.51 11.47
CA LEU A 81 -3.49 -3.70 11.58
C LEU A 81 -4.28 -3.73 12.89
N LEU A 82 -3.63 -3.38 14.01
CA LEU A 82 -4.23 -3.54 15.34
C LEU A 82 -5.08 -2.35 15.78
N VAL A 83 -4.71 -1.12 15.38
CA VAL A 83 -5.35 0.10 15.90
C VAL A 83 -6.11 0.82 14.81
N LEU A 84 -5.47 1.15 13.69
CA LEU A 84 -6.09 1.98 12.65
C LEU A 84 -7.20 1.21 11.91
N ARG A 85 -6.90 0.01 11.41
CA ARG A 85 -7.83 -0.81 10.61
C ARG A 85 -9.21 -1.00 11.27
N PRO A 86 -9.33 -1.37 12.57
CA PRO A 86 -10.64 -1.49 13.19
C PRO A 86 -11.34 -0.15 13.40
N LEU A 87 -10.59 0.93 13.68
CA LEU A 87 -11.16 2.26 13.97
C LEU A 87 -11.60 3.03 12.72
N ILE A 88 -11.06 2.68 11.55
CA ILE A 88 -11.49 3.26 10.25
C ILE A 88 -13.00 3.08 10.03
N LYS A 89 -13.59 2.00 10.52
CA LYS A 89 -15.03 1.71 10.39
C LYS A 89 -15.91 2.49 11.37
N VAL A 90 -15.33 3.18 12.35
CA VAL A 90 -16.06 3.81 13.46
C VAL A 90 -16.18 5.32 13.25
N SER A 91 -15.08 6.06 13.35
CA SER A 91 -15.07 7.50 13.12
C SER A 91 -13.65 8.04 12.96
N LEU A 92 -13.49 9.13 12.19
CA LEU A 92 -12.20 9.81 12.03
C LEU A 92 -11.67 10.37 13.37
N VAL A 93 -12.56 10.89 14.22
CA VAL A 93 -12.19 11.45 15.53
C VAL A 93 -11.62 10.37 16.44
N SER A 94 -12.20 9.15 16.43
CA SER A 94 -11.69 8.00 17.18
C SER A 94 -10.26 7.65 16.76
N ILE A 95 -9.92 7.74 15.47
CA ILE A 95 -8.58 7.47 14.97
C ILE A 95 -7.58 8.51 15.48
N ILE A 96 -7.95 9.78 15.46
CA ILE A 96 -7.08 10.87 15.96
C ILE A 96 -6.81 10.66 17.45
N LEU A 97 -7.85 10.39 18.25
CA LEU A 97 -7.70 10.13 19.69
C LEU A 97 -6.85 8.88 19.96
N ALA A 98 -7.07 7.80 19.21
CA ALA A 98 -6.30 6.58 19.37
C ALA A 98 -4.83 6.76 18.99
N THR A 99 -4.53 7.47 17.90
CA THR A 99 -3.15 7.75 17.49
C THR A 99 -2.45 8.71 18.46
N MET A 100 -3.18 9.65 19.06
CA MET A 100 -2.66 10.50 20.14
C MET A 100 -2.33 9.68 21.39
N ALA A 101 -3.24 8.82 21.84
CA ALA A 101 -3.01 7.91 22.97
C ALA A 101 -1.83 6.96 22.69
N LEU A 102 -1.71 6.47 21.47
CA LEU A 102 -0.61 5.61 21.06
C LEU A 102 0.73 6.35 21.02
N SER A 103 0.76 7.63 20.60
CA SER A 103 1.97 8.45 20.68
C SER A 103 2.47 8.54 22.13
N ILE A 104 1.57 8.81 23.07
CA ILE A 104 1.91 8.87 24.50
C ILE A 104 2.41 7.51 24.99
N LEU A 105 1.74 6.41 24.60
CA LEU A 105 2.18 5.07 24.95
C LEU A 105 3.60 4.80 24.42
N PHE A 106 3.85 5.13 23.16
CA PHE A 106 5.14 4.97 22.51
C PHE A 106 6.25 5.80 23.15
N GLU A 107 5.97 7.04 23.52
CA GLU A 107 6.87 7.89 24.29
C GLU A 107 7.21 7.26 25.65
N ASN A 108 6.22 6.71 26.36
CA ASN A 108 6.45 6.03 27.64
C ASN A 108 7.23 4.72 27.49
N VAL A 109 6.97 3.93 26.45
CA VAL A 109 7.76 2.74 26.13
C VAL A 109 9.21 3.13 25.85
N ALA A 110 9.42 4.22 25.11
CA ALA A 110 10.77 4.72 24.85
C ALA A 110 11.46 5.20 26.14
N LEU A 111 10.73 5.90 27.02
CA LEU A 111 11.24 6.33 28.33
C LEU A 111 11.64 5.15 29.22
N LEU A 112 10.86 4.07 29.24
CA LEU A 112 11.18 2.87 30.02
C LEU A 112 12.41 2.14 29.48
N LYS A 113 12.57 2.08 28.15
CA LYS A 113 13.65 1.31 27.52
C LYS A 113 14.97 2.08 27.41
N TRP A 114 14.94 3.36 27.02
CA TRP A 114 16.14 4.18 26.79
C TRP A 114 16.37 5.28 27.84
N GLY A 115 15.37 5.57 28.68
CA GLY A 115 15.41 6.65 29.67
C GLY A 115 15.01 8.02 29.11
N GLY A 116 14.92 9.02 29.99
CA GLY A 116 14.54 10.40 29.64
C GLY A 116 15.68 11.29 29.14
N TYR A 117 16.90 10.77 29.03
CA TYR A 117 18.07 11.53 28.58
C TYR A 117 18.32 11.34 27.09
N GLY A 118 18.69 12.42 26.41
CA GLY A 118 19.07 12.38 24.99
C GLY A 118 20.23 11.41 24.77
N LYS A 119 20.05 10.49 23.82
CA LYS A 119 21.09 9.56 23.39
C LYS A 119 21.80 10.13 22.16
N SER A 120 23.13 10.13 22.19
CA SER A 120 23.93 10.56 21.05
C SER A 120 24.52 9.36 20.33
N VAL A 121 24.59 9.44 19.01
CA VAL A 121 25.23 8.45 18.14
C VAL A 121 26.45 9.10 17.48
N PRO A 122 27.54 8.36 17.25
CA PRO A 122 28.71 8.90 16.56
C PRO A 122 28.31 9.34 15.14
N ALA A 123 28.88 10.44 14.64
CA ALA A 123 28.60 10.93 13.31
C ALA A 123 29.08 9.95 12.22
N PHE A 124 28.34 9.89 11.10
CA PHE A 124 28.57 8.93 10.03
C PHE A 124 29.96 9.05 9.38
N THR A 125 30.48 10.27 9.25
CA THR A 125 31.79 10.56 8.63
C THR A 125 32.73 11.30 9.59
N GLY A 126 32.50 11.14 10.90
CA GLY A 126 33.28 11.77 11.97
C GLY A 126 32.77 13.14 12.42
N ASP A 127 33.16 13.52 13.64
CA ASP A 127 32.67 14.73 14.34
C ASP A 127 33.49 15.99 14.07
N LYS A 128 34.53 15.89 13.21
CA LYS A 128 35.38 17.04 12.89
C LYS A 128 34.63 18.04 12.02
N ALA A 129 34.40 19.23 12.55
CA ALA A 129 33.79 20.32 11.80
C ALA A 129 34.71 20.76 10.64
N LEU A 130 34.12 20.92 9.46
CA LEU A 130 34.75 21.57 8.32
C LEU A 130 34.63 23.08 8.50
N PHE A 131 35.76 23.76 8.62
CA PHE A 131 35.79 25.21 8.76
C PHE A 131 35.87 25.87 7.38
N ILE A 132 34.81 26.57 7.00
CA ILE A 132 34.83 27.49 5.85
C ILE A 132 34.92 28.90 6.43
N GLY A 133 36.16 29.39 6.56
CA GLY A 133 36.45 30.65 7.26
C GLY A 133 36.10 30.55 8.76
N LYS A 134 35.13 31.37 9.22
CA LYS A 134 34.66 31.39 10.62
C LYS A 134 33.39 30.56 10.86
N VAL A 135 32.95 29.79 9.87
CA VAL A 135 31.71 28.98 9.92
C VAL A 135 32.09 27.51 10.05
N ALA A 136 31.49 26.83 11.03
CA ALA A 136 31.71 25.42 11.31
C ALA A 136 30.58 24.60 10.68
N ILE A 137 30.89 23.80 9.68
CA ILE A 137 29.92 22.91 9.02
C ILE A 137 30.23 21.47 9.44
N PHE A 138 29.27 20.82 10.09
CA PHE A 138 29.40 19.41 10.44
C PHE A 138 29.08 18.55 9.20
N PRO A 139 29.90 17.54 8.87
CA PRO A 139 29.62 16.63 7.75
C PRO A 139 28.24 15.96 7.83
N GLN A 140 27.75 15.69 9.05
CA GLN A 140 26.40 15.15 9.29
C GLN A 140 25.29 16.05 8.70
N SER A 141 25.44 17.38 8.78
CA SER A 141 24.47 18.32 8.19
C SER A 141 24.38 18.16 6.68
N LEU A 142 25.51 17.94 6.01
CA LEU A 142 25.55 17.74 4.56
C LEU A 142 24.86 16.43 4.16
N TRP A 143 25.03 15.36 4.95
CA TRP A 143 24.31 14.11 4.74
C TRP A 143 22.81 14.26 4.90
N VAL A 144 22.35 14.96 5.94
CA VAL A 144 20.91 15.22 6.17
C VAL A 144 20.30 16.02 5.01
N ILE A 145 20.97 17.09 4.57
CA ILE A 145 20.51 17.92 3.45
C ILE A 145 20.54 17.10 2.15
N GLY A 146 21.62 16.38 1.89
CA GLY A 146 21.78 15.53 0.71
C GLY A 146 20.71 14.44 0.62
N LEU A 147 20.42 13.76 1.75
CA LEU A 147 19.36 12.75 1.83
C LEU A 147 17.98 13.38 1.63
N MET A 148 17.72 14.55 2.22
CA MET A 148 16.47 15.28 2.02
C MET A 148 16.24 15.61 0.54
N VAL A 149 17.25 16.16 -0.13
CA VAL A 149 17.19 16.46 -1.57
C VAL A 149 17.03 15.19 -2.39
N LEU A 150 17.74 14.11 -2.06
CA LEU A 150 17.64 12.82 -2.74
C LEU A 150 16.21 12.25 -2.64
N VAL A 151 15.62 12.24 -1.45
CA VAL A 151 14.25 11.74 -1.23
C VAL A 151 13.24 12.60 -1.96
N LEU A 152 13.41 13.93 -1.93
CA LEU A 152 12.52 14.86 -2.61
C LEU A 152 12.58 14.70 -4.13
N ILE A 153 13.79 14.59 -4.71
CA ILE A 153 13.99 14.32 -6.14
C ILE A 153 13.43 12.95 -6.49
N GLY A 154 13.68 11.92 -5.67
CA GLY A 154 13.17 10.57 -5.88
C GLY A 154 11.65 10.54 -5.93
N LEU A 155 10.98 11.19 -4.97
CA LEU A 155 9.52 11.27 -4.93
C LEU A 155 8.97 12.12 -6.09
N TYR A 156 9.61 13.24 -6.41
CA TYR A 156 9.25 14.08 -7.56
C TYR A 156 9.37 13.30 -8.87
N ALA A 157 10.46 12.55 -9.06
CA ALA A 157 10.69 11.74 -10.24
C ALA A 157 9.68 10.59 -10.33
N LEU A 158 9.38 9.93 -9.20
CA LEU A 158 8.37 8.89 -9.15
C LEU A 158 7.00 9.41 -9.60
N ILE A 159 6.56 10.56 -9.08
CA ILE A 159 5.23 11.10 -9.37
C ILE A 159 5.17 11.75 -10.76
N ASN A 160 6.17 12.55 -11.14
CA ASN A 160 6.10 13.41 -12.32
C ASN A 160 6.86 12.89 -13.54
N LEU A 161 7.91 12.08 -13.36
CA LEU A 161 8.69 11.56 -14.49
C LEU A 161 8.30 10.14 -14.89
N THR A 162 7.91 9.28 -13.94
CA THR A 162 7.54 7.90 -14.30
C THR A 162 6.16 7.85 -14.99
N ARG A 163 6.03 6.94 -15.96
CA ARG A 163 4.74 6.68 -16.63
C ARG A 163 3.67 6.27 -15.62
N VAL A 164 4.05 5.49 -14.60
CA VAL A 164 3.17 5.06 -13.51
C VAL A 164 2.66 6.27 -12.72
N GLY A 165 3.53 7.20 -12.30
CA GLY A 165 3.11 8.40 -11.54
C GLY A 165 2.18 9.34 -12.32
N LYS A 166 2.46 9.55 -13.63
CA LYS A 166 1.59 10.34 -14.51
C LYS A 166 0.22 9.70 -14.69
N GLN A 167 0.19 8.38 -14.89
CA GLN A 167 -1.03 7.61 -15.05
C GLN A 167 -1.84 7.53 -13.74
N MET A 168 -1.19 7.42 -12.59
CA MET A 168 -1.82 7.50 -11.26
C MET A 168 -2.44 8.87 -11.03
N THR A 169 -1.75 9.95 -11.38
CA THR A 169 -2.25 11.32 -11.24
C THR A 169 -3.44 11.59 -12.16
N ALA A 170 -3.39 11.13 -13.41
CA ALA A 170 -4.52 11.22 -14.34
C ALA A 170 -5.74 10.45 -13.82
N THR A 171 -5.52 9.23 -13.33
CA THR A 171 -6.58 8.38 -12.76
C THR A 171 -7.19 8.98 -11.49
N ALA A 172 -6.38 9.62 -10.63
CA ALA A 172 -6.87 10.25 -9.40
C ALA A 172 -7.70 11.52 -9.66
N ASN A 173 -7.50 12.20 -10.79
CA ASN A 173 -8.26 13.38 -11.17
C ASN A 173 -9.59 13.00 -11.85
N ASP A 174 -9.54 12.14 -12.88
CA ASP A 174 -10.71 11.65 -13.59
C ASP A 174 -10.42 10.27 -14.21
N PRO A 175 -10.88 9.18 -13.58
CA PRO A 175 -10.69 7.82 -14.08
C PRO A 175 -11.28 7.60 -15.48
N ALA A 176 -12.39 8.27 -15.80
CA ALA A 176 -13.10 8.11 -17.07
C ALA A 176 -12.31 8.77 -18.20
N ALA A 177 -11.87 10.02 -18.01
CA ALA A 177 -11.02 10.71 -18.99
C ALA A 177 -9.65 10.03 -19.17
N ALA A 178 -9.08 9.46 -18.09
CA ALA A 178 -7.84 8.71 -18.16
C ALA A 178 -7.99 7.42 -19.00
N SER A 179 -9.11 6.71 -18.85
CA SER A 179 -9.39 5.49 -19.63
C SER A 179 -9.51 5.77 -21.14
N LEU A 180 -10.13 6.90 -21.50
CA LEU A 180 -10.25 7.37 -22.89
C LEU A 180 -8.90 7.79 -23.50
N SER A 181 -7.93 8.15 -22.67
CA SER A 181 -6.57 8.53 -23.07
C SER A 181 -5.63 7.33 -23.21
N GLY A 182 -6.15 6.10 -23.22
CA GLY A 182 -5.37 4.86 -23.36
C GLY A 182 -4.59 4.46 -22.10
N VAL A 183 -4.87 5.10 -20.96
CA VAL A 183 -4.35 4.66 -19.66
C VAL A 183 -5.15 3.45 -19.23
N ASN A 184 -4.47 2.32 -18.98
CA ASN A 184 -5.12 1.15 -18.40
C ASN A 184 -5.42 1.44 -16.93
N THR A 185 -6.56 2.08 -16.69
CA THR A 185 -7.04 2.50 -15.37
C THR A 185 -7.11 1.29 -14.44
N GLY A 186 -7.50 0.11 -14.94
CA GLY A 186 -7.51 -1.13 -14.16
C GLY A 186 -6.13 -1.54 -13.62
N ARG A 187 -5.06 -1.48 -14.43
CA ARG A 187 -3.68 -1.73 -13.97
C ARG A 187 -3.16 -0.65 -13.05
N MET A 188 -3.54 0.61 -13.26
CA MET A 188 -3.16 1.74 -12.41
C MET A 188 -3.88 1.72 -11.07
N ILE A 189 -5.15 1.30 -11.08
CA ILE A 189 -5.92 0.99 -9.89
C ILE A 189 -5.27 -0.20 -9.20
N LEU A 190 -4.96 -1.31 -9.86
CA LEU A 190 -4.29 -2.46 -9.25
C LEU A 190 -2.91 -2.10 -8.66
N LEU A 191 -2.09 -1.32 -9.37
CA LEU A 191 -0.82 -0.79 -8.86
C LEU A 191 -1.03 0.19 -7.70
N ALA A 192 -2.03 1.06 -7.80
CA ALA A 192 -2.45 1.92 -6.70
C ALA A 192 -2.96 1.09 -5.53
N PHE A 193 -3.60 -0.06 -5.73
CA PHE A 193 -4.06 -0.98 -4.69
C PHE A 193 -2.91 -1.74 -4.04
N ILE A 194 -1.88 -2.12 -4.81
CA ILE A 194 -0.66 -2.76 -4.31
C ILE A 194 0.21 -1.75 -3.55
N ILE A 195 0.27 -0.50 -4.02
CA ILE A 195 1.05 0.60 -3.39
C ILE A 195 0.25 1.29 -2.26
N MET A 196 -1.08 1.32 -2.36
CA MET A 196 -2.05 1.96 -1.47
C MET A 196 -3.24 0.99 -1.31
N GLY A 197 -3.18 0.02 -0.40
CA GLY A 197 -4.33 -0.83 -0.09
C GLY A 197 -5.59 0.02 0.12
N HIS A 198 -6.54 -0.05 -0.81
CA HIS A 198 -7.64 0.92 -0.93
C HIS A 198 -8.58 0.85 0.27
N PRO A 199 -8.86 1.97 0.97
CA PRO A 199 -9.69 1.98 2.19
C PRO A 199 -11.12 1.43 2.01
N GLN A 200 -11.74 1.59 0.84
CA GLN A 200 -13.12 1.12 0.62
C GLN A 200 -13.23 -0.40 0.45
N TRP A 201 -12.12 -1.10 0.18
CA TRP A 201 -12.11 -2.56 -0.01
C TRP A 201 -11.59 -3.30 1.22
N GLN A 202 -11.35 -2.60 2.34
CA GLN A 202 -10.97 -3.19 3.63
C GLN A 202 -12.15 -3.90 4.30
N GLY A 203 -12.57 -5.01 3.72
CA GLY A 203 -13.71 -5.80 4.18
C GLY A 203 -14.47 -6.51 3.08
N SER A 204 -14.13 -6.28 1.81
CA SER A 204 -14.75 -6.99 0.69
C SER A 204 -14.24 -8.43 0.65
N GLU A 205 -15.14 -9.38 0.83
CA GLU A 205 -14.85 -10.80 0.61
C GLU A 205 -14.95 -11.10 -0.89
N ILE A 206 -13.86 -11.59 -1.48
CA ILE A 206 -13.87 -12.06 -2.87
C ILE A 206 -14.46 -13.47 -2.85
N SER A 207 -15.77 -13.56 -3.11
CA SER A 207 -16.49 -14.83 -3.25
C SER A 207 -16.53 -15.26 -4.71
N VAL A 208 -16.06 -16.46 -5.00
CA VAL A 208 -16.07 -17.05 -6.34
C VAL A 208 -17.24 -18.02 -6.43
N PHE A 209 -18.17 -17.76 -7.35
CA PHE A 209 -19.30 -18.63 -7.63
C PHE A 209 -19.06 -19.41 -8.91
N THR A 210 -19.31 -20.70 -8.88
CA THR A 210 -19.36 -21.54 -10.09
C THR A 210 -20.61 -22.39 -10.07
N ALA A 211 -21.38 -22.33 -11.15
CA ALA A 211 -22.58 -23.13 -11.36
C ALA A 211 -22.23 -24.26 -12.33
N LEU A 212 -22.49 -25.51 -11.93
CA LEU A 212 -22.07 -26.69 -12.69
C LEU A 212 -23.23 -27.69 -12.83
N PRO A 213 -23.28 -28.48 -13.92
CA PRO A 213 -24.20 -29.60 -14.05
C PRO A 213 -23.90 -30.71 -13.04
N SER A 214 -24.95 -31.31 -12.48
CA SER A 214 -24.90 -32.30 -11.38
C SER A 214 -23.91 -33.45 -11.62
N ASP A 215 -23.79 -33.94 -12.86
CA ASP A 215 -22.93 -35.08 -13.21
C ASP A 215 -21.42 -34.82 -13.10
N SER A 216 -20.98 -33.55 -13.00
CA SER A 216 -19.55 -33.17 -13.08
C SER A 216 -19.02 -32.36 -11.89
N MET A 217 -19.84 -32.23 -10.84
CA MET A 217 -19.57 -31.34 -9.68
C MET A 217 -18.27 -31.66 -8.94
N GLU A 218 -18.04 -32.93 -8.59
CA GLU A 218 -16.85 -33.32 -7.81
C GLU A 218 -15.54 -33.10 -8.58
N LEU A 219 -15.50 -33.53 -9.84
CA LEU A 219 -14.32 -33.41 -10.71
C LEU A 219 -13.90 -31.94 -10.89
N ARG A 220 -14.85 -31.06 -11.19
CA ARG A 220 -14.61 -29.61 -11.38
C ARG A 220 -14.20 -28.93 -10.09
N ARG A 221 -14.78 -29.34 -8.95
CA ARG A 221 -14.41 -28.81 -7.63
C ARG A 221 -12.96 -29.15 -7.28
N GLU A 222 -12.53 -30.37 -7.57
CA GLU A 222 -11.13 -30.78 -7.42
C GLU A 222 -10.19 -30.01 -8.35
N GLU A 223 -10.58 -29.81 -9.61
CA GLU A 223 -9.79 -29.04 -10.57
C GLU A 223 -9.61 -27.59 -10.10
N LEU A 224 -10.67 -26.95 -9.61
CA LEU A 224 -10.61 -25.61 -9.04
C LEU A 224 -9.71 -25.56 -7.80
N ALA A 225 -9.81 -26.57 -6.92
CA ALA A 225 -8.95 -26.70 -5.76
C ALA A 225 -7.47 -26.85 -6.15
N ARG A 226 -7.16 -27.59 -7.22
CA ARG A 226 -5.80 -27.67 -7.76
C ARG A 226 -5.31 -26.32 -8.27
N LEU A 227 -6.14 -25.59 -9.01
CA LEU A 227 -5.75 -24.26 -9.54
C LEU A 227 -5.46 -23.27 -8.41
N ILE A 228 -6.23 -23.30 -7.34
CA ILE A 228 -6.01 -22.51 -6.14
C ILE A 228 -4.70 -22.93 -5.44
N HIS A 229 -4.50 -24.23 -5.23
CA HIS A 229 -3.30 -24.76 -4.56
C HIS A 229 -2.00 -24.45 -5.32
N HIS A 230 -2.04 -24.45 -6.65
CA HIS A 230 -0.89 -24.09 -7.50
C HIS A 230 -0.70 -22.56 -7.65
N GLY A 231 -1.49 -21.75 -6.93
CA GLY A 231 -1.38 -20.29 -6.94
C GLY A 231 -1.82 -19.63 -8.24
N ARG A 232 -2.51 -20.36 -9.14
CA ARG A 232 -3.07 -19.81 -10.38
C ARG A 232 -4.30 -18.94 -10.13
N ILE A 233 -5.01 -19.17 -9.02
CA ILE A 233 -6.13 -18.34 -8.56
C ILE A 233 -5.81 -17.91 -7.12
N PRO A 234 -5.60 -16.60 -6.85
CA PRO A 234 -5.17 -16.11 -5.55
C PRO A 234 -6.36 -15.94 -4.59
N VAL A 235 -7.14 -17.01 -4.37
CA VAL A 235 -8.29 -17.03 -3.44
C VAL A 235 -8.24 -18.28 -2.57
N SER A 236 -8.83 -18.23 -1.38
CA SER A 236 -8.99 -19.40 -0.52
C SER A 236 -10.18 -20.25 -0.99
N MET A 237 -10.10 -21.58 -0.84
CA MET A 237 -11.23 -22.49 -1.06
C MET A 237 -12.43 -22.18 -0.15
N SER A 238 -12.22 -21.56 1.01
CA SER A 238 -13.29 -21.09 1.89
C SER A 238 -14.17 -20.01 1.26
N ASN A 239 -13.66 -19.32 0.24
CA ASN A 239 -14.36 -18.24 -0.45
C ASN A 239 -14.92 -18.70 -1.80
N VAL A 240 -14.96 -20.02 -2.06
CA VAL A 240 -15.54 -20.60 -3.26
C VAL A 240 -16.86 -21.27 -2.90
N THR A 241 -17.93 -20.85 -3.57
CA THR A 241 -19.24 -21.48 -3.46
C THR A 241 -19.58 -22.17 -4.79
N VAL A 242 -19.71 -23.50 -4.73
CA VAL A 242 -20.11 -24.33 -5.87
C VAL A 242 -21.61 -24.58 -5.77
N MET A 243 -22.36 -24.24 -6.82
CA MET A 243 -23.82 -24.36 -6.87
C MET A 243 -24.23 -25.34 -7.96
N GLU A 244 -25.28 -26.12 -7.68
CA GLU A 244 -25.88 -27.03 -8.63
C GLU A 244 -26.84 -26.26 -9.56
N MET A 245 -26.76 -26.52 -10.88
CA MET A 245 -27.68 -25.92 -11.84
C MET A 245 -29.04 -26.62 -11.82
N GLU A 246 -30.09 -25.85 -11.56
CA GLU A 246 -31.49 -26.26 -11.63
C GLU A 246 -31.91 -26.32 -13.11
N PRO A 247 -32.71 -27.33 -13.51
CA PRO A 247 -33.16 -27.47 -14.88
C PRO A 247 -34.00 -26.25 -15.32
N GLY A 248 -33.53 -25.56 -16.37
CA GLY A 248 -34.23 -24.42 -16.97
C GLY A 248 -33.81 -23.03 -16.47
N LYS A 249 -32.98 -22.92 -15.42
CA LYS A 249 -32.38 -21.63 -15.00
C LYS A 249 -31.12 -21.32 -15.83
N MET A 250 -30.97 -20.07 -16.25
CA MET A 250 -29.77 -19.59 -16.91
C MET A 250 -28.74 -19.12 -15.88
N VAL A 251 -27.45 -19.10 -16.26
CA VAL A 251 -26.36 -18.60 -15.39
C VAL A 251 -26.61 -17.16 -14.94
N GLN A 252 -27.26 -16.36 -15.78
CA GLN A 252 -27.65 -14.98 -15.48
C GLN A 252 -28.61 -14.91 -14.28
N ASP A 253 -29.55 -15.85 -14.16
CA ASP A 253 -30.49 -15.90 -13.03
C ASP A 253 -29.75 -16.15 -11.71
N TYR A 254 -28.74 -17.03 -11.72
CA TYR A 254 -27.88 -17.29 -10.55
C TYR A 254 -27.05 -16.08 -10.16
N MET A 255 -26.49 -15.38 -11.15
CA MET A 255 -25.74 -14.15 -10.91
C MET A 255 -26.62 -13.08 -10.27
N GLU A 256 -27.85 -12.90 -10.76
CA GLU A 256 -28.80 -11.95 -10.18
C GLU A 256 -29.29 -12.35 -8.79
N GLU A 257 -29.42 -13.64 -8.49
CA GLU A 257 -29.87 -14.10 -7.17
C GLU A 257 -28.80 -13.84 -6.10
N HIS A 258 -27.53 -14.13 -6.42
CA HIS A 258 -26.44 -14.15 -5.44
C HIS A 258 -25.59 -12.86 -5.41
N SER A 259 -25.71 -12.00 -6.42
CA SER A 259 -24.81 -10.84 -6.58
C SER A 259 -25.50 -9.47 -6.55
N ARG A 260 -26.77 -9.40 -6.13
CA ARG A 260 -27.51 -8.12 -6.00
C ARG A 260 -26.86 -7.09 -5.08
N THR A 261 -26.23 -7.58 -4.01
CA THR A 261 -25.59 -6.74 -3.00
C THR A 261 -24.08 -6.64 -3.19
N ALA A 262 -23.54 -7.17 -4.29
CA ALA A 262 -22.11 -7.12 -4.55
C ALA A 262 -21.70 -5.72 -5.03
N ASP A 263 -20.60 -5.21 -4.47
CA ASP A 263 -19.99 -3.94 -4.91
C ASP A 263 -19.43 -4.03 -6.34
N LEU A 264 -19.03 -5.23 -6.77
CA LEU A 264 -18.48 -5.54 -8.09
C LEU A 264 -18.69 -7.02 -8.40
N VAL A 265 -19.17 -7.32 -9.61
CA VAL A 265 -19.25 -8.68 -10.14
C VAL A 265 -18.33 -8.81 -11.34
N MET A 266 -17.41 -9.78 -11.29
CA MET A 266 -16.57 -10.14 -12.43
C MET A 266 -17.05 -11.48 -13.00
N THR A 267 -17.40 -11.50 -14.28
CA THR A 267 -17.85 -12.73 -14.95
C THR A 267 -17.06 -13.01 -16.23
N GLY A 268 -16.88 -14.29 -16.52
CA GLY A 268 -16.25 -14.77 -17.74
C GLY A 268 -17.26 -14.96 -18.86
N PHE A 269 -16.82 -14.81 -20.12
CA PHE A 269 -17.63 -15.22 -21.27
C PHE A 269 -16.77 -15.93 -22.33
N SER A 270 -17.38 -16.89 -23.05
CA SER A 270 -16.72 -17.61 -24.13
C SER A 270 -16.89 -16.88 -25.47
N ALA A 271 -16.04 -17.23 -26.45
CA ALA A 271 -16.20 -16.72 -27.81
C ALA A 271 -17.52 -17.17 -28.43
N ASP A 272 -17.92 -18.41 -28.16
CA ASP A 272 -19.12 -19.02 -28.71
C ASP A 272 -20.39 -18.37 -28.15
N ASP A 273 -20.39 -18.04 -26.85
CA ASP A 273 -21.51 -17.32 -26.21
C ASP A 273 -21.67 -15.93 -26.81
N PHE A 274 -20.56 -15.22 -27.03
CA PHE A 274 -20.57 -13.93 -27.70
C PHE A 274 -21.03 -14.03 -29.16
N CYS A 275 -20.62 -15.07 -29.91
CA CYS A 275 -21.08 -15.29 -31.28
C CYS A 275 -22.58 -15.61 -31.36
N ARG A 276 -23.15 -16.30 -30.36
CA ARG A 276 -24.57 -16.66 -30.32
C ARG A 276 -25.47 -15.49 -29.87
N GLN A 277 -25.04 -14.76 -28.85
CA GLN A 277 -25.89 -13.77 -28.17
C GLN A 277 -25.51 -12.31 -28.50
N GLY A 278 -24.31 -12.08 -29.03
CA GLY A 278 -23.82 -10.75 -29.39
C GLY A 278 -23.84 -9.78 -28.21
N ALA A 279 -24.35 -8.57 -28.47
CA ALA A 279 -24.46 -7.52 -27.45
C ALA A 279 -25.45 -7.86 -26.32
N ALA A 280 -26.44 -8.72 -26.57
CA ALA A 280 -27.44 -9.11 -25.58
C ALA A 280 -26.83 -9.83 -24.37
N LEU A 281 -25.65 -10.44 -24.54
CA LEU A 281 -24.88 -11.04 -23.46
C LEU A 281 -24.52 -10.03 -22.36
N PHE A 282 -24.24 -8.77 -22.73
CA PHE A 282 -23.82 -7.72 -21.81
C PHE A 282 -25.01 -6.98 -21.16
N GLU A 283 -26.22 -7.20 -21.68
CA GLU A 283 -27.47 -6.58 -21.18
C GLU A 283 -28.26 -7.53 -20.27
N ALA A 284 -27.82 -8.79 -20.12
CA ALA A 284 -28.60 -9.86 -19.51
C ALA A 284 -28.76 -9.81 -17.98
N CYS A 285 -28.15 -8.85 -17.28
CA CYS A 285 -28.22 -8.74 -15.81
C CYS A 285 -28.47 -7.28 -15.35
N PRO A 286 -29.66 -6.70 -15.62
CA PRO A 286 -29.97 -5.31 -15.30
C PRO A 286 -30.01 -5.00 -13.80
N ARG A 287 -30.12 -6.02 -12.94
CA ARG A 287 -30.27 -5.84 -11.48
C ARG A 287 -28.95 -5.80 -10.71
N ILE A 288 -27.81 -5.96 -11.39
CA ILE A 288 -26.50 -5.92 -10.76
C ILE A 288 -25.89 -4.53 -11.02
N PRO A 289 -25.49 -3.80 -9.97
CA PRO A 289 -25.09 -2.39 -10.11
C PRO A 289 -23.80 -2.21 -10.92
N PHE A 290 -22.86 -3.15 -10.83
CA PHE A 290 -21.59 -3.05 -11.55
C PHE A 290 -21.04 -4.42 -11.95
N ILE A 291 -21.07 -4.73 -13.26
CA ILE A 291 -20.52 -5.97 -13.85
C ILE A 291 -19.31 -5.64 -14.73
N VAL A 292 -18.25 -6.44 -14.58
CA VAL A 292 -17.09 -6.45 -15.47
C VAL A 292 -17.01 -7.81 -16.16
N PHE A 293 -17.04 -7.80 -17.48
CA PHE A 293 -16.85 -9.00 -18.31
C PHE A 293 -15.37 -9.18 -18.63
N ALA A 294 -14.81 -10.32 -18.24
CA ALA A 294 -13.41 -10.65 -18.42
C ALA A 294 -13.26 -11.87 -19.34
N ARG A 295 -12.29 -11.82 -20.25
CA ARG A 295 -11.91 -12.97 -21.08
C ARG A 295 -10.40 -13.11 -21.10
N ALA A 296 -9.92 -14.28 -20.71
CA ALA A 296 -8.51 -14.66 -20.91
C ALA A 296 -8.35 -15.31 -22.28
N ARG A 297 -7.32 -14.92 -23.04
CA ARG A 297 -6.84 -15.70 -24.18
C ARG A 297 -5.84 -16.72 -23.65
N VAL A 298 -6.14 -18.00 -23.79
CA VAL A 298 -5.12 -19.04 -23.70
C VAL A 298 -4.39 -19.00 -25.05
N GLY A 299 -3.14 -18.56 -25.07
CA GLY A 299 -2.27 -18.85 -26.22
C GLY A 299 -2.08 -20.37 -26.28
N GLU A 300 -2.06 -20.96 -27.47
CA GLU A 300 -1.76 -22.38 -27.66
C GLU A 300 -0.53 -22.76 -26.84
N ILE A 301 -0.73 -23.54 -25.77
CA ILE A 301 0.34 -24.16 -25.03
C ILE A 301 0.48 -25.52 -25.70
N GLU A 302 1.51 -25.67 -26.54
CA GLU A 302 2.03 -26.98 -26.92
C GLU A 302 2.25 -27.77 -25.62
N LEU A 303 1.45 -28.82 -25.44
CA LEU A 303 1.76 -29.90 -24.51
C LEU A 303 3.04 -30.55 -25.03
N VAL A 304 4.19 -30.09 -24.53
CA VAL A 304 5.43 -30.84 -24.66
C VAL A 304 5.29 -32.06 -23.75
N GLU A 305 4.88 -33.18 -24.35
CA GLU A 305 5.11 -34.50 -23.78
C GLU A 305 6.61 -34.71 -23.60
N THR A 306 7.04 -34.89 -22.35
CA THR A 306 8.26 -35.63 -21.99
C THR A 306 8.00 -36.37 -20.70
#